data_AF-A0A504CF72-F1
#
_entry.id   AF-A0A504CF72-F1
#
_cell.length_a   1.000
_cell.length_b   1.000
_cell.length_c   1.000
_cell.angle_alpha   90.00
_cell.angle_beta   90.00
_cell.angle_gamma   90.00
#
_symmetry.space_group_name_H-M   'P 1'
#
loop_
_entity.id
_entity.type
_entity.pdbx_description
1 polymer ?
#
loop_
_entity_poly.entity_id
_entity_poly.type
_entity_poly.pdbx_seq_one_letter_code
_entity_poly.pdbx_strand_id
1 'polypeptide(L)'
;MGKLGRWSKALGRAVAVSVLALVAASASAEDLLVENSPDAKATLNVLMQPISPFILGQAQTTTSIAQIGDTNHAMSSIDGASNLSSINQAGSNNRAVQSIQGSNSALLLVQGGTNNNVLQASQGDRNFQLVGVSGNNNSVAFLQKGNDLAGALDVTNASNSTVLAIQTPQSGNYLMPTGLRGLQNAVVVIVPGRMYVIPKK
;
A
#
# COMPACT_ATOMS: atom_id res chain seq x y z
N MET A 1 -22.02 -2.47 50.55
CA MET A 1 -22.26 -3.83 50.01
C MET A 1 -23.35 -3.68 48.93
N GLY A 2 -23.05 -3.55 47.64
CA GLY A 2 -22.69 -4.61 46.67
C GLY A 2 -23.99 -5.16 46.07
N LYS A 3 -24.30 -5.18 44.76
CA LYS A 3 -23.59 -4.97 43.49
C LYS A 3 -24.65 -4.57 42.43
N LEU A 4 -24.40 -3.52 41.63
CA LEU A 4 -25.03 -3.38 40.31
C LEU A 4 -24.34 -4.35 39.34
N GLY A 5 -25.10 -5.24 38.71
CA GLY A 5 -24.59 -6.31 37.87
C GLY A 5 -25.14 -6.28 36.44
N ARG A 6 -24.35 -5.68 35.54
CA ARG A 6 -24.11 -6.09 34.14
C ARG A 6 -25.25 -5.96 33.13
N TRP A 7 -25.40 -4.74 32.61
CA TRP A 7 -25.60 -4.55 31.16
C TRP A 7 -24.24 -4.30 30.50
N SER A 8 -24.16 -4.50 29.18
CA SER A 8 -23.02 -4.26 28.27
C SER A 8 -22.02 -5.41 28.05
N LYS A 9 -22.37 -6.33 27.14
CA LYS A 9 -21.39 -6.99 26.25
C LYS A 9 -22.04 -7.22 24.88
N ALA A 10 -22.06 -6.19 24.02
CA ALA A 10 -22.45 -6.37 22.61
C ALA A 10 -21.89 -5.33 21.62
N LEU A 11 -20.95 -4.44 21.98
CA LEU A 11 -20.55 -3.31 21.11
C LEU A 11 -19.05 -3.23 20.76
N GLY A 12 -18.30 -4.33 20.89
CA GLY A 12 -16.84 -4.29 20.82
C GLY A 12 -16.16 -4.71 19.51
N ARG A 13 -16.87 -4.99 18.40
CA ARG A 13 -16.23 -5.70 17.26
C ARG A 13 -16.45 -5.15 15.84
N ALA A 14 -16.90 -3.90 15.68
CA ALA A 14 -17.16 -3.36 14.34
C ALA A 14 -16.41 -2.06 13.98
N VAL A 15 -15.44 -1.59 14.78
CA VAL A 15 -14.87 -0.24 14.61
C VAL A 15 -13.60 -0.18 13.75
N ALA A 16 -12.89 -1.29 13.54
CA ALA A 16 -11.61 -1.26 12.81
C ALA A 16 -11.73 -1.17 11.28
N VAL A 17 -12.85 -1.63 10.70
CA VAL A 17 -13.04 -1.62 9.24
C VAL A 17 -13.57 -0.27 8.74
N SER A 18 -14.29 0.47 9.59
CA SER A 18 -14.91 1.75 9.23
C SER A 18 -13.91 2.88 8.96
N VAL A 19 -12.74 2.89 9.61
CA VAL A 19 -11.77 3.99 9.42
C VAL A 19 -11.00 3.85 8.10
N LEU A 20 -10.67 2.63 7.67
CA LEU A 20 -10.03 2.39 6.37
C LEU A 20 -10.98 2.64 5.18
N ALA A 21 -12.27 2.39 5.35
CA ALA A 21 -13.28 2.61 4.31
C ALA A 21 -13.67 4.09 4.15
N LEU A 22 -13.66 4.90 5.23
CA LEU A 22 -14.05 6.32 5.14
C LEU A 22 -12.99 7.23 4.50
N VAL A 23 -11.70 6.87 4.57
CA VAL A 23 -10.62 7.65 3.91
C VAL A 23 -10.63 7.46 2.38
N ALA A 24 -11.34 6.45 1.87
CA ALA A 24 -11.36 6.11 0.45
C ALA A 24 -12.38 6.89 -0.40
N ALA A 25 -13.38 7.54 0.21
CA ALA A 25 -14.54 8.05 -0.53
C ALA A 25 -14.27 9.32 -1.36
N SER A 26 -13.15 10.02 -1.15
CA SER A 26 -12.83 11.26 -1.88
C SER A 26 -11.34 11.56 -2.03
N ALA A 27 -10.46 10.63 -1.64
CA ALA A 27 -9.02 10.83 -1.65
C ALA A 27 -8.43 10.61 -3.06
N SER A 28 -7.85 11.64 -3.68
CA SER A 28 -6.78 11.43 -4.66
C SER A 28 -5.63 10.69 -3.94
N ALA A 29 -4.73 10.01 -4.66
CA ALA A 29 -3.55 9.37 -4.02
C ALA A 29 -2.71 10.35 -3.17
N GLU A 30 -2.90 11.66 -3.38
CA GLU A 30 -2.32 12.77 -2.64
C GLU A 30 -2.89 12.90 -1.21
N ASP A 31 -4.15 12.55 -0.97
CA ASP A 31 -4.79 12.65 0.36
C ASP A 31 -4.39 11.49 1.30
N LEU A 32 -3.82 10.41 0.75
CA LEU A 32 -3.23 9.34 1.55
C LEU A 32 -1.74 9.55 1.87
N LEU A 33 -1.09 10.53 1.23
CA LEU A 33 0.33 10.84 1.41
C LEU A 33 0.49 12.27 1.90
N VAL A 34 0.62 12.40 3.22
CA VAL A 34 0.79 13.63 4.00
C VAL A 34 1.66 14.67 3.29
N GLU A 35 1.05 15.63 2.58
CA GLU A 35 1.64 16.95 2.36
C GLU A 35 1.22 17.85 3.54
N ASN A 36 2.20 18.23 4.38
CA ASN A 36 2.12 19.24 5.44
C ASN A 36 1.28 18.95 6.72
N SER A 37 1.58 17.87 7.46
CA SER A 37 1.17 17.77 8.87
C SER A 37 2.26 18.34 9.80
N PRO A 38 1.94 19.32 10.67
CA PRO A 38 2.91 19.92 11.61
C PRO A 38 3.45 18.94 12.66
N ASP A 39 2.84 17.76 12.80
CA ASP A 39 3.27 16.69 13.71
C ASP A 39 3.37 15.35 12.97
N ALA A 40 4.36 15.25 12.07
CA ALA A 40 4.65 14.05 11.29
C ALA A 40 4.72 12.76 12.15
N LYS A 41 5.17 12.85 13.41
CA LYS A 41 5.22 11.71 14.35
C LYS A 41 3.85 11.25 14.84
N ALA A 42 2.93 12.18 15.12
CA ALA A 42 1.58 11.83 15.56
C ALA A 42 0.77 11.27 14.38
N THR A 43 0.92 11.85 13.20
CA THR A 43 0.28 11.40 11.97
C THR A 43 0.83 10.04 11.53
N LEU A 44 2.15 9.82 11.59
CA LEU A 44 2.74 8.49 11.37
C LEU A 44 2.21 7.46 12.36
N ASN A 45 2.11 7.79 13.65
CA ASN A 45 1.55 6.87 14.62
C ASN A 45 0.11 6.50 14.24
N VAL A 46 -0.75 7.46 13.90
CA VAL A 46 -2.14 7.23 13.46
C VAL A 46 -2.21 6.38 12.18
N LEU A 47 -1.33 6.60 11.22
CA LEU A 47 -1.27 5.81 9.98
C LEU A 47 -0.68 4.40 10.19
N MET A 48 0.16 4.22 11.22
CA MET A 48 0.72 2.94 11.62
C MET A 48 -0.20 2.12 12.54
N GLN A 49 -1.16 2.75 13.23
CA GLN A 49 -2.09 2.05 14.14
C GLN A 49 -2.91 0.94 13.46
N PRO A 50 -3.45 1.10 12.24
CA PRO A 50 -4.24 0.07 11.58
C PRO A 50 -3.42 -1.17 11.21
N ILE A 51 -2.11 -1.02 10.98
CA ILE A 51 -1.24 -2.08 10.46
C ILE A 51 -0.37 -2.75 11.53
N SER A 52 -0.16 -2.09 12.68
CA SER A 52 0.58 -2.62 13.82
C SER A 52 0.18 -4.03 14.26
N PRO A 53 -1.11 -4.40 14.37
CA PRO A 53 -1.47 -5.75 14.83
C PRO A 53 -1.13 -6.84 13.80
N PHE A 54 -0.97 -6.51 12.51
CA PHE A 54 -0.55 -7.44 11.48
C PHE A 54 0.96 -7.68 11.53
N ILE A 55 1.74 -6.61 11.63
CA ILE A 55 3.21 -6.69 11.70
C ILE A 55 3.66 -7.41 12.99
N LEU A 56 2.90 -7.26 14.08
CA LEU A 56 3.14 -7.96 15.34
C LEU A 56 2.55 -9.39 15.39
N GLY A 57 1.85 -9.84 14.34
CA GLY A 57 1.29 -11.19 14.25
C GLY A 57 0.05 -11.44 15.10
N GLN A 58 -0.56 -10.39 15.64
CA GLN A 58 -1.69 -10.45 16.56
C GLN A 58 -3.05 -10.35 15.85
N ALA A 59 -3.06 -9.98 14.56
CA ALA A 59 -4.25 -9.91 13.73
C ALA A 59 -4.48 -11.20 12.93
N GLN A 60 -5.72 -11.42 12.51
CA GLN A 60 -6.04 -12.42 11.48
C GLN A 60 -5.71 -11.86 10.10
N THR A 61 -5.41 -12.73 9.13
CA THR A 61 -5.23 -12.31 7.73
C THR A 61 -6.46 -11.56 7.24
N THR A 62 -6.26 -10.39 6.66
CA THR A 62 -7.31 -9.50 6.16
C THR A 62 -6.99 -9.05 4.74
N THR A 63 -7.99 -9.14 3.86
CA THR A 63 -7.93 -8.61 2.50
C THR A 63 -9.06 -7.59 2.32
N SER A 64 -8.74 -6.42 1.77
CA SER A 64 -9.69 -5.36 1.45
C SER A 64 -9.45 -4.86 0.03
N ILE A 65 -10.53 -4.70 -0.73
CA ILE A 65 -10.50 -4.13 -2.08
C ILE A 65 -11.62 -3.10 -2.17
N ALA A 66 -11.26 -1.86 -2.47
CA ALA A 66 -12.18 -0.76 -2.74
C ALA A 66 -11.93 -0.21 -4.15
N GLN A 67 -12.99 -0.03 -4.92
CA GLN A 67 -12.92 0.44 -6.30
C GLN A 67 -14.00 1.49 -6.55
N ILE A 68 -13.59 2.65 -7.02
CA ILE A 68 -14.47 3.80 -7.32
C ILE A 68 -14.19 4.24 -8.76
N GLY A 69 -15.24 4.33 -9.58
CA GLY A 69 -15.16 4.63 -11.01
C GLY A 69 -15.34 3.37 -11.89
N ASP A 70 -14.88 3.43 -13.14
CA ASP A 70 -15.31 2.50 -14.19
C ASP A 70 -14.23 1.48 -14.58
N THR A 71 -14.61 0.22 -14.75
CA THR A 71 -13.74 -0.84 -15.33
C THR A 71 -12.41 -1.05 -14.57
N ASN A 72 -12.42 -0.84 -13.26
CA ASN A 72 -11.27 -1.17 -12.42
C ASN A 72 -11.23 -2.68 -12.15
N HIS A 73 -10.05 -3.27 -12.10
CA HIS A 73 -9.83 -4.68 -11.78
C HIS A 73 -8.77 -4.84 -10.69
N ALA A 74 -9.07 -5.64 -9.68
CA ALA A 74 -8.14 -5.93 -8.59
C ALA A 74 -8.14 -7.42 -8.24
N MET A 75 -6.96 -7.95 -7.93
CA MET A 75 -6.78 -9.30 -7.39
C MET A 75 -5.82 -9.24 -6.21
N SER A 76 -6.15 -9.97 -5.15
CA SER A 76 -5.27 -10.16 -4.01
C SER A 76 -5.17 -11.65 -3.69
N SER A 77 -3.94 -12.12 -3.47
CA SER A 77 -3.63 -13.48 -3.04
C SER A 77 -2.73 -13.43 -1.80
N ILE A 78 -3.05 -14.22 -0.80
CA ILE A 78 -2.27 -14.32 0.44
C ILE A 78 -2.02 -15.79 0.74
N ASP A 79 -0.76 -16.15 0.90
CA ASP A 79 -0.31 -17.44 1.42
C ASP A 79 0.48 -17.19 2.71
N GLY A 80 -0.13 -17.50 3.85
CA GLY A 80 0.42 -17.29 5.20
C GLY A 80 -0.56 -16.64 6.18
N ALA A 81 -0.08 -16.28 7.37
CA ALA A 81 -0.91 -15.83 8.48
C ALA A 81 -0.68 -14.36 8.87
N SER A 82 -1.68 -13.75 9.51
CA SER A 82 -1.59 -12.41 10.09
C SER A 82 -1.19 -11.31 9.10
N ASN A 83 -1.60 -11.45 7.84
CA ASN A 83 -1.26 -10.50 6.78
C ASN A 83 -2.36 -9.46 6.54
N LEU A 84 -1.99 -8.30 6.01
CA LEU A 84 -2.91 -7.29 5.50
C LEU A 84 -2.65 -7.06 4.01
N SER A 85 -3.68 -7.21 3.19
CA SER A 85 -3.70 -6.76 1.80
C SER A 85 -4.81 -5.74 1.63
N SER A 86 -4.46 -4.54 1.15
CA SER A 86 -5.41 -3.48 0.87
C SER A 86 -5.16 -2.89 -0.51
N ILE A 87 -6.18 -2.93 -1.36
CA ILE A 87 -6.18 -2.29 -2.69
C ILE A 87 -7.27 -1.23 -2.70
N ASN A 88 -6.91 0.00 -3.03
CA ASN A 88 -7.84 1.09 -3.27
C ASN A 88 -7.61 1.67 -4.67
N GLN A 89 -8.65 1.69 -5.50
CA GLN A 89 -8.60 2.20 -6.87
C GLN A 89 -9.66 3.27 -7.07
N ALA A 90 -9.25 4.42 -7.57
CA ALA A 90 -10.12 5.51 -7.98
C ALA A 90 -9.84 5.90 -9.45
N GLY A 91 -10.89 6.07 -10.25
CA GLY A 91 -10.79 6.43 -11.67
C GLY A 91 -11.21 5.29 -12.59
N SER A 92 -10.59 5.20 -13.78
CA SER A 92 -11.06 4.27 -14.81
C SER A 92 -9.99 3.34 -15.38
N ASN A 93 -10.34 2.09 -15.67
CA ASN A 93 -9.46 1.09 -16.29
C ASN A 93 -8.16 0.81 -15.50
N ASN A 94 -8.16 0.96 -14.18
CA ASN A 94 -7.00 0.62 -13.37
C ASN A 94 -6.95 -0.89 -13.07
N ARG A 95 -5.76 -1.48 -13.11
CA ARG A 95 -5.51 -2.88 -12.76
C ARG A 95 -4.54 -2.98 -11.58
N ALA A 96 -4.89 -3.82 -10.61
CA ALA A 96 -4.10 -4.11 -9.43
C ALA A 96 -3.94 -5.62 -9.23
N VAL A 97 -2.74 -6.05 -8.90
CA VAL A 97 -2.47 -7.39 -8.38
C VAL A 97 -1.60 -7.26 -7.13
N GLN A 98 -2.08 -7.79 -6.02
CA GLN A 98 -1.31 -7.96 -4.79
C GLN A 98 -1.06 -9.44 -4.50
N SER A 99 0.16 -9.77 -4.09
CA SER A 99 0.51 -11.12 -3.64
C SER A 99 1.39 -11.07 -2.39
N ILE A 100 0.96 -11.74 -1.33
CA ILE A 100 1.75 -11.93 -0.11
C ILE A 100 2.06 -13.41 0.04
N GLN A 101 3.34 -13.76 0.13
CA GLN A 101 3.79 -15.09 0.51
C GLN A 101 4.67 -14.97 1.76
N GLY A 102 4.17 -15.43 2.89
CA GLY A 102 4.78 -15.25 4.21
C GLY A 102 3.76 -14.74 5.22
N SER A 103 4.21 -14.42 6.42
CA SER A 103 3.33 -14.02 7.53
C SER A 103 3.65 -12.62 8.06
N ASN A 104 2.70 -12.04 8.78
CA ASN A 104 2.85 -10.76 9.48
C ASN A 104 3.19 -9.58 8.55
N SER A 105 2.79 -9.63 7.29
CA SER A 105 3.13 -8.62 6.29
C SER A 105 1.94 -7.75 5.93
N ALA A 106 2.19 -6.49 5.55
CA ALA A 106 1.15 -5.53 5.17
C ALA A 106 1.48 -4.86 3.82
N LEU A 107 0.63 -5.09 2.83
CA LEU A 107 0.70 -4.48 1.49
C LEU A 107 -0.49 -3.55 1.29
N LEU A 108 -0.18 -2.29 1.01
CA LEU A 108 -1.15 -1.24 0.74
C LEU A 108 -0.89 -0.68 -0.65
N LEU A 109 -1.94 -0.65 -1.47
CA LEU A 109 -1.93 -0.10 -2.82
C LEU A 109 -3.02 0.95 -2.94
N VAL A 110 -2.64 2.13 -3.42
CA VAL A 110 -3.57 3.16 -3.87
C VAL A 110 -3.26 3.56 -5.30
N GLN A 111 -4.27 3.48 -6.16
CA GLN A 111 -4.18 3.91 -7.56
C GLN A 111 -5.26 4.95 -7.84
N GLY A 112 -4.85 6.10 -8.36
CA GLY A 112 -5.72 7.13 -8.92
C GLY A 112 -5.46 7.32 -10.42
N GLY A 113 -6.43 7.85 -11.15
CA GLY A 113 -6.29 8.22 -12.56
C GLY A 113 -6.79 7.15 -13.52
N THR A 114 -6.19 7.06 -14.73
CA THR A 114 -6.68 6.15 -15.77
C THR A 114 -5.62 5.19 -16.30
N ASN A 115 -6.04 3.96 -16.61
CA ASN A 115 -5.22 2.93 -17.27
C ASN A 115 -3.91 2.59 -16.53
N ASN A 116 -3.87 2.68 -15.20
CA ASN A 116 -2.69 2.29 -14.43
C ASN A 116 -2.69 0.79 -14.15
N ASN A 117 -1.55 0.13 -14.29
CA ASN A 117 -1.37 -1.29 -13.97
C ASN A 117 -0.32 -1.43 -12.87
N VAL A 118 -0.70 -2.02 -11.73
CA VAL A 118 0.21 -2.21 -10.59
C VAL A 118 0.28 -3.67 -10.19
N LEU A 119 1.50 -4.16 -10.06
CA LEU A 119 1.84 -5.40 -9.38
C LEU A 119 2.62 -5.07 -8.11
N GLN A 120 2.12 -5.55 -6.98
CA GLN A 120 2.80 -5.44 -5.70
C GLN A 120 2.91 -6.83 -5.10
N ALA A 121 4.13 -7.26 -4.80
CA ALA A 121 4.35 -8.57 -4.23
C ALA A 121 5.43 -8.56 -3.15
N SER A 122 5.21 -9.36 -2.12
CA SER A 122 6.15 -9.57 -1.04
C SER A 122 6.30 -11.05 -0.73
N GLN A 123 7.56 -11.49 -0.66
CA GLN A 123 7.95 -12.84 -0.27
C GLN A 123 8.83 -12.78 0.98
N GLY A 124 8.34 -13.35 2.07
CA GLY A 124 8.95 -13.39 3.40
C GLY A 124 8.06 -12.79 4.49
N ASP A 125 8.59 -12.69 5.70
CA ASP A 125 7.83 -12.33 6.90
C ASP A 125 8.08 -10.89 7.34
N ARG A 126 7.08 -10.30 8.01
CA ARG A 126 7.17 -8.96 8.63
C ARG A 126 7.54 -7.86 7.64
N ASN A 127 7.04 -7.97 6.42
CA ASN A 127 7.28 -6.99 5.38
C ASN A 127 6.17 -5.93 5.34
N PHE A 128 6.55 -4.70 5.00
CA PHE A 128 5.63 -3.60 4.75
C PHE A 128 5.88 -3.01 3.36
N GLN A 129 4.83 -2.88 2.57
CA GLN A 129 4.87 -2.15 1.30
C GLN A 129 3.71 -1.18 1.20
N LEU A 130 4.03 0.07 0.85
CA LEU A 130 3.07 1.07 0.39
C LEU A 130 3.39 1.44 -1.05
N VAL A 131 2.38 1.36 -1.93
CA VAL A 131 2.49 1.82 -3.31
C VAL A 131 1.38 2.84 -3.59
N GLY A 132 1.78 4.05 -3.95
CA GLY A 132 0.91 5.10 -4.48
C GLY A 132 1.15 5.29 -5.98
N VAL A 133 0.09 5.39 -6.78
CA VAL A 133 0.18 5.71 -8.21
C VAL A 133 -0.88 6.76 -8.57
N SER A 134 -0.48 7.81 -9.28
CA SER A 134 -1.36 8.81 -9.89
C SER A 134 -0.84 9.23 -11.28
N GLY A 135 -1.75 9.65 -12.16
CA GLY A 135 -1.48 9.94 -13.57
C GLY A 135 -2.15 8.92 -14.49
N ASN A 136 -1.70 8.86 -15.75
CA ASN A 136 -2.31 8.01 -16.79
C ASN A 136 -1.31 7.03 -17.37
N ASN A 137 -1.76 5.81 -17.67
CA ASN A 137 -0.99 4.78 -18.37
C ASN A 137 0.33 4.39 -17.67
N ASN A 138 0.37 4.34 -16.34
CA ASN A 138 1.56 3.91 -15.61
C ASN A 138 1.56 2.40 -15.36
N SER A 139 2.73 1.77 -15.47
CA SER A 139 2.93 0.35 -15.15
C SER A 139 3.95 0.23 -14.04
N VAL A 140 3.54 -0.17 -12.84
CA VAL A 140 4.41 -0.22 -11.66
C VAL A 140 4.49 -1.65 -11.13
N ALA A 141 5.70 -2.13 -10.87
CA ALA A 141 5.95 -3.37 -10.18
C ALA A 141 6.84 -3.10 -8.97
N PHE A 142 6.37 -3.39 -7.76
CA PHE A 142 7.18 -3.33 -6.55
C PHE A 142 7.26 -4.72 -5.89
N LEU A 143 8.47 -5.28 -5.88
CA LEU A 143 8.78 -6.61 -5.38
C LEU A 143 9.66 -6.51 -4.13
N GLN A 144 9.24 -7.16 -3.05
CA GLN A 144 10.07 -7.41 -1.87
C GLN A 144 10.38 -8.90 -1.76
N LYS A 145 11.65 -9.21 -1.50
CA LYS A 145 12.08 -10.58 -1.22
C LYS A 145 13.04 -10.60 -0.03
N GLY A 146 12.60 -11.17 1.08
CA GLY A 146 13.32 -11.22 2.35
C GLY A 146 12.38 -10.95 3.52
N ASN A 147 12.92 -10.82 4.72
CA ASN A 147 12.14 -10.52 5.92
C ASN A 147 12.47 -9.12 6.43
N ASP A 148 11.55 -8.56 7.22
CA ASP A 148 11.74 -7.27 7.90
C ASP A 148 12.05 -6.11 6.94
N LEU A 149 11.51 -6.17 5.73
CA LEU A 149 11.64 -5.13 4.71
C LEU A 149 10.47 -4.17 4.79
N ALA A 150 10.76 -2.87 4.81
CA ALA A 150 9.78 -1.81 4.69
C ALA A 150 10.08 -0.99 3.44
N GLY A 151 9.07 -0.71 2.65
CA GLY A 151 9.24 0.17 1.51
C GLY A 151 8.00 0.96 1.15
N ALA A 152 8.24 2.18 0.65
CA ALA A 152 7.21 3.06 0.14
C ALA A 152 7.62 3.53 -1.25
N LEU A 153 6.76 3.31 -2.23
CA LEU A 153 6.94 3.78 -3.60
C LEU A 153 5.76 4.69 -3.95
N ASP A 154 6.05 5.90 -4.37
CA ASP A 154 5.01 6.84 -4.84
C ASP A 154 5.32 7.30 -6.27
N VAL A 155 4.36 7.13 -7.18
CA VAL A 155 4.47 7.53 -8.59
C VAL A 155 3.32 8.48 -8.91
N THR A 156 3.52 9.79 -8.73
CA THR A 156 2.49 10.82 -8.92
C THR A 156 2.74 11.68 -10.17
N ASN A 157 1.69 12.01 -10.92
CA ASN A 157 1.69 12.77 -12.20
C ASN A 157 2.61 12.23 -13.31
N ALA A 158 3.01 10.96 -13.23
CA ALA A 158 3.72 10.31 -14.32
C ALA A 158 2.76 9.96 -15.46
N SER A 159 3.23 10.06 -16.70
CA SER A 159 2.45 9.69 -17.89
C SER A 159 3.24 8.72 -18.75
N ASN A 160 2.61 7.58 -19.06
CA ASN A 160 3.24 6.50 -19.83
C ASN A 160 4.59 6.06 -19.24
N SER A 161 4.67 5.93 -17.90
CA SER A 161 5.90 5.53 -17.23
C SER A 161 5.83 4.10 -16.72
N THR A 162 6.97 3.42 -16.75
CA THR A 162 7.13 2.07 -16.18
C THR A 162 8.07 2.16 -15.00
N VAL A 163 7.67 1.70 -13.82
CA VAL A 163 8.53 1.68 -12.63
C VAL A 163 8.67 0.25 -12.16
N LEU A 164 9.89 -0.25 -12.08
CA LEU A 164 10.23 -1.53 -11.47
C LEU A 164 11.08 -1.26 -10.23
N ALA A 165 10.57 -1.62 -9.06
CA ALA A 165 11.29 -1.55 -7.81
C ALA A 165 11.49 -2.95 -7.24
N ILE A 166 12.72 -3.27 -6.84
CA ILE A 166 13.07 -4.53 -6.19
C ILE A 166 13.82 -4.21 -4.91
N GLN A 167 13.28 -4.67 -3.78
CA GLN A 167 13.92 -4.57 -2.48
C GLN A 167 14.25 -5.97 -1.95
N THR A 168 15.48 -6.12 -1.47
CA THR A 168 15.97 -7.33 -0.81
C THR A 168 16.77 -6.95 0.44
N PRO A 169 17.13 -7.87 1.34
CA PRO A 169 17.98 -7.54 2.49
C PRO A 169 19.31 -6.86 2.09
N GLN A 170 19.85 -7.20 0.91
CA GLN A 170 21.07 -6.57 0.37
C GLN A 170 20.89 -5.09 -0.02
N SER A 171 19.66 -4.63 -0.30
CA SER A 171 19.37 -3.20 -0.48
C SER A 171 19.25 -2.43 0.84
N GLY A 172 19.31 -3.13 1.98
CA GLY A 172 18.86 -2.62 3.26
C GLY A 172 17.37 -2.84 3.47
N ASN A 173 16.96 -2.71 4.74
CA ASN A 173 15.60 -2.99 5.18
C ASN A 173 14.61 -1.90 4.79
N TYR A 174 15.08 -0.75 4.29
CA TYR A 174 14.25 0.38 3.93
C TYR A 174 14.47 0.80 2.48
N LEU A 175 13.39 0.95 1.71
CA LEU A 175 13.40 1.49 0.36
C LEU A 175 12.29 2.54 0.24
N MET A 176 12.64 3.82 0.08
CA MET A 176 11.66 4.91 -0.02
C MET A 176 11.89 5.81 -1.25
N PRO A 177 11.67 5.33 -2.48
CA PRO A 177 11.50 6.18 -3.64
C PRO A 177 10.12 6.85 -3.61
N THR A 178 10.04 8.00 -2.96
CA THR A 178 8.84 8.85 -2.98
C THR A 178 8.98 9.95 -4.03
N GLY A 179 7.85 10.38 -4.62
CA GLY A 179 7.85 11.56 -5.47
C GLY A 179 8.58 11.37 -6.79
N LEU A 180 8.41 10.24 -7.46
CA LEU A 180 8.83 10.02 -8.86
C LEU A 180 7.96 10.87 -9.82
N ARG A 181 8.05 12.19 -9.66
CA ARG A 181 7.25 13.22 -10.32
C ARG A 181 7.85 13.60 -11.67
N GLY A 182 6.99 13.98 -12.61
CA GLY A 182 7.41 14.51 -13.92
C GLY A 182 7.98 13.45 -14.87
N LEU A 183 7.89 12.17 -14.54
CA LEU A 183 8.25 11.10 -15.46
C LEU A 183 7.29 11.06 -16.64
N GLN A 184 7.79 11.39 -17.82
CA GLN A 184 7.05 11.27 -19.06
C GLN A 184 7.78 10.29 -19.97
N ASN A 185 7.07 9.26 -20.41
CA ASN A 185 7.61 8.27 -21.33
C ASN A 185 8.96 7.70 -20.84
N ALA A 186 9.02 7.21 -19.60
CA ALA A 186 10.26 6.73 -18.99
C ALA A 186 10.11 5.33 -18.38
N VAL A 187 11.22 4.60 -18.30
CA VAL A 187 11.38 3.37 -17.52
C VAL A 187 12.30 3.69 -16.35
N VAL A 188 11.80 3.50 -15.13
CA VAL A 188 12.56 3.63 -13.90
C VAL A 188 12.80 2.25 -13.32
N VAL A 189 14.06 1.92 -13.06
CA VAL A 189 14.44 0.65 -12.42
C VAL A 189 15.17 0.98 -11.12
N ILE A 190 14.62 0.51 -10.02
CA ILE A 190 15.11 0.69 -8.67
C ILE A 190 15.53 -0.68 -8.16
N VAL A 191 16.81 -0.81 -7.87
CA VAL A 191 17.44 -2.05 -7.40
C VAL A 191 18.30 -1.72 -6.17
N PRO A 192 18.81 -2.71 -5.43
CA PRO A 192 19.72 -2.47 -4.33
C PRO A 192 20.82 -1.45 -4.66
N GLY A 193 20.79 -0.32 -3.95
CA GLY A 193 21.80 0.75 -4.02
C GLY A 193 21.78 1.61 -5.28
N ARG A 194 20.87 1.40 -6.24
CA ARG A 194 20.86 2.16 -7.51
C ARG A 194 19.45 2.42 -8.04
N MET A 195 19.32 3.54 -8.74
CA MET A 195 18.15 3.91 -9.52
C MET A 195 18.60 4.28 -10.93
N TYR A 196 17.89 3.75 -11.93
CA TYR A 196 18.12 4.04 -13.34
C TYR A 196 16.85 4.65 -13.92
N VAL A 197 16.98 5.74 -14.70
CA VAL A 197 15.89 6.36 -15.43
C VAL A 197 16.24 6.35 -16.91
N ILE A 198 15.39 5.72 -17.72
CA ILE A 198 15.63 5.47 -19.14
C ILE A 198 14.46 6.06 -19.93
N PRO A 199 14.68 7.04 -20.82
CA PRO A 199 13.64 7.52 -21.72
C PRO A 199 13.17 6.38 -22.64
N LYS A 200 11.86 6.22 -22.78
CA LYS A 200 11.26 5.41 -23.83
C LYS A 200 11.39 6.17 -25.15
N LYS A 201 11.68 5.45 -26.23
CA LYS A 201 11.75 6.01 -27.57
C LYS A 201 10.36 6.14 -28.18
#